data_AF-A0A1I5P2N9-F1
#
_entry.id   AF-A0A1I5P2N9-F1
#
_cell.length_a   1.000
_cell.length_b   1.000
_cell.length_c   1.000
_cell.angle_alpha   90.00
_cell.angle_beta   90.00
_cell.angle_gamma   90.00
#
_symmetry.space_group_name_H-M   'P 1'
#
loop_
_entity.id
_entity.type
_entity.pdbx_description
1 polymer ?
#
loop_
_entity_poly.entity_id
_entity_poly.type
_entity_poly.pdbx_seq_one_letter_code
_entity_poly.pdbx_strand_id
1 'polypeptide(L)'
;MVRPGDRSFTAALRDAVRLRDCLALSVVPALALATFALPAERRESLAFAYRDPSILTAYTAHVVHFEPGHLAANLLGYVLVTGFAYVLAGLADYRRLFGITAATFLVAFPPVLSGLNLAVPRNAVGYGLSGVNMAFSGLLALVLVAYGARLDRRIRVRDAPAVFFAAIVAISVVALPSGTARGVGVASVVLAAVYVIAARRSPRGDPPVNVQAGWLDAGVLGAVALLGYQYVGFSTVTADGGVVNVYLHLLGFCLGFIVPYSAVVAGVVDGAADRGFLSD
;
A
#
# COMPACT_ATOMS: atom_id res chain seq x y z
N MET A 1 22.28 -1.87 17.93
CA MET A 1 21.01 -2.50 17.51
C MET A 1 21.18 -4.00 17.47
N VAL A 2 20.24 -4.73 18.07
CA VAL A 2 20.30 -6.20 18.25
C VAL A 2 19.90 -6.91 16.94
N ARG A 3 20.63 -7.96 16.52
CA ARG A 3 20.39 -8.65 15.24
C ARG A 3 19.15 -9.56 15.34
N PRO A 4 18.48 -9.92 14.21
CA PRO A 4 17.30 -10.78 14.21
C PRO A 4 17.57 -12.19 14.74
N GLY A 5 18.85 -12.59 14.86
CA GLY A 5 19.27 -13.86 15.47
C GLY A 5 19.40 -13.82 17.00
N ASP A 6 19.42 -12.64 17.61
CA ASP A 6 19.69 -12.47 19.05
C ASP A 6 18.40 -12.27 19.88
N ARG A 7 17.26 -12.01 19.22
CA ARG A 7 15.95 -11.80 19.85
C ARG A 7 14.88 -12.67 19.18
N SER A 8 13.99 -13.24 19.98
CA SER A 8 12.83 -13.97 19.46
C SER A 8 11.89 -13.06 18.67
N PHE A 9 11.28 -13.60 17.61
CA PHE A 9 10.30 -12.88 16.78
C PHE A 9 9.17 -12.27 17.62
N THR A 10 8.63 -13.02 18.59
CA THR A 10 7.55 -12.55 19.46
C THR A 10 7.96 -11.33 20.29
N ALA A 11 9.18 -11.28 20.81
CA ALA A 11 9.67 -10.12 21.56
C ALA A 11 9.80 -8.90 20.63
N ALA A 12 10.38 -9.07 19.44
CA ALA A 12 10.49 -8.01 18.45
C ALA A 12 9.12 -7.49 18.00
N LEU A 13 8.13 -8.37 17.85
CA LEU A 13 6.76 -8.00 17.49
C LEU A 13 6.08 -7.17 18.58
N ARG A 14 6.25 -7.53 19.87
CA ARG A 14 5.71 -6.73 20.99
C ARG A 14 6.33 -5.33 21.03
N ASP A 15 7.62 -5.21 20.76
CA ASP A 15 8.29 -3.90 20.70
C ASP A 15 7.82 -3.08 19.48
N ALA A 16 7.56 -3.75 18.36
CA ALA A 16 7.06 -3.13 17.13
C ALA A 16 5.62 -2.63 17.28
N VAL A 17 4.74 -3.35 17.98
CA VAL A 17 3.32 -3.00 18.08
C VAL A 17 3.04 -2.15 19.31
N ARG A 18 2.67 -0.88 19.09
CA ARG A 18 2.22 0.05 20.13
C ARG A 18 0.71 0.22 20.11
N LEU A 19 0.09 0.14 21.30
CA LEU A 19 -1.35 0.32 21.48
C LEU A 19 -1.86 1.64 20.90
N ARG A 20 -1.15 2.75 21.14
CA ARG A 20 -1.53 4.07 20.62
C ARG A 20 -1.63 4.11 19.09
N ASP A 21 -0.73 3.40 18.39
CA ASP A 21 -0.69 3.37 16.94
C ASP A 21 -1.88 2.51 16.44
N CYS A 22 -2.18 1.40 17.12
CA CYS A 22 -3.37 0.58 16.85
C CYS A 22 -4.68 1.35 17.06
N LEU A 23 -4.79 2.12 18.14
CA LEU A 23 -5.95 2.99 18.40
C LEU A 23 -6.10 4.04 17.31
N ALA A 24 -5.01 4.68 16.87
CA ALA A 24 -5.05 5.65 15.78
C ALA A 24 -5.51 5.02 14.45
N LEU A 25 -5.00 3.82 14.11
CA LEU A 25 -5.42 3.10 12.90
C LEU A 25 -6.87 2.60 12.99
N SER A 26 -7.38 2.34 14.20
CA SER A 26 -8.77 1.92 14.43
C SER A 26 -9.81 3.01 14.18
N VAL A 27 -9.38 4.27 14.06
CA VAL A 27 -10.28 5.39 13.71
C VAL A 27 -10.92 5.17 12.34
N VAL A 28 -10.18 4.61 11.37
CA VAL A 28 -10.70 4.36 10.02
C VAL A 28 -11.85 3.36 10.00
N PRO A 29 -11.73 2.13 10.54
CA PRO A 29 -12.85 1.21 10.61
C PRO A 29 -14.01 1.77 11.45
N ALA A 30 -13.72 2.51 12.53
CA ALA A 30 -14.77 3.14 13.32
C ALA A 30 -15.57 4.18 12.52
N LEU A 31 -14.89 5.03 11.73
CA LEU A 31 -15.54 6.01 10.84
C LEU A 31 -16.34 5.31 9.74
N ALA A 32 -15.78 4.28 9.09
CA ALA A 32 -16.49 3.52 8.07
C ALA A 32 -17.76 2.86 8.63
N LEU A 33 -17.69 2.23 9.80
CA LEU A 33 -18.85 1.65 10.49
C LEU A 33 -19.88 2.72 10.89
N ALA A 34 -19.42 3.86 11.43
CA ALA A 34 -20.30 4.96 11.82
C ALA A 34 -21.05 5.56 10.63
N THR A 35 -20.35 5.78 9.51
CA THR A 35 -21.01 6.27 8.28
C THR A 35 -21.94 5.24 7.66
N PHE A 36 -21.62 3.95 7.75
CA PHE A 36 -22.48 2.87 7.27
C PHE A 36 -23.81 2.78 8.04
N ALA A 37 -23.79 3.10 9.34
CA ALA A 37 -24.98 3.11 10.18
C ALA A 37 -25.94 4.29 9.91
N LEU A 38 -25.54 5.26 9.09
CA LEU A 38 -26.40 6.39 8.72
C LEU A 38 -27.53 5.97 7.75
N PRO A 39 -28.67 6.68 7.75
CA PRO A 39 -29.70 6.52 6.73
C PRO A 39 -29.14 6.64 5.31
N ALA A 40 -29.76 5.98 4.34
CA ALA A 40 -29.28 5.93 2.95
C ALA A 40 -29.10 7.34 2.37
N GLU A 41 -30.04 8.24 2.62
CA GLU A 41 -30.04 9.63 2.13
C GLU A 41 -28.82 10.41 2.66
N ARG A 42 -28.41 10.12 3.90
CA ARG A 42 -27.21 10.73 4.50
C ARG A 42 -25.92 10.15 3.94
N ARG A 43 -25.90 8.87 3.57
CA ARG A 43 -24.74 8.25 2.90
C ARG A 43 -24.59 8.78 1.48
N GLU A 44 -25.69 8.94 0.76
CA GLU A 44 -25.72 9.53 -0.59
C GLU A 44 -25.17 10.95 -0.60
N SER A 45 -25.56 11.80 0.36
CA SER A 45 -25.06 13.18 0.44
C SER A 45 -23.57 13.29 0.82
N LEU A 46 -22.97 12.21 1.32
CA LEU A 46 -21.55 12.12 1.66
C LEU A 46 -20.71 11.43 0.55
N ALA A 47 -21.35 10.89 -0.48
CA ALA A 47 -20.69 10.25 -1.61
C ALA A 47 -20.23 11.29 -2.65
N PHE A 48 -19.22 10.94 -3.44
CA PHE A 48 -18.58 11.88 -4.37
C PHE A 48 -19.26 11.86 -5.75
N ALA A 49 -20.13 12.83 -6.02
CA ALA A 49 -20.71 13.03 -7.34
C ALA A 49 -19.72 13.75 -8.27
N TYR A 50 -19.31 13.12 -9.37
CA TYR A 50 -18.29 13.68 -10.27
C TYR A 50 -18.80 14.92 -11.04
N ARG A 51 -20.12 15.09 -11.14
CA ARG A 51 -20.75 16.24 -11.79
C ARG A 51 -20.93 17.45 -10.86
N ASP A 52 -20.87 17.23 -9.56
CA ASP A 52 -21.03 18.27 -8.54
C ASP A 52 -20.04 18.02 -7.40
N PRO A 53 -18.73 18.16 -7.67
CA PRO A 53 -17.69 17.82 -6.71
C PRO A 53 -17.65 18.85 -5.57
N SER A 54 -17.55 18.36 -4.33
CA SER A 54 -17.31 19.20 -3.16
C SER A 54 -16.07 18.73 -2.39
N ILE A 55 -15.42 19.63 -1.64
CA ILE A 55 -14.26 19.28 -0.80
C ILE A 55 -14.66 18.28 0.28
N LEU A 56 -15.86 18.44 0.86
CA LEU A 56 -16.37 17.53 1.89
C LEU A 56 -16.54 16.12 1.33
N THR A 57 -17.26 15.98 0.22
CA THR A 57 -17.51 14.67 -0.42
C THR A 57 -16.25 14.06 -1.01
N ALA A 58 -15.27 14.88 -1.42
CA ALA A 58 -13.96 14.42 -1.85
C ALA A 58 -13.21 13.66 -0.75
N TYR A 59 -13.48 13.96 0.52
CA TYR A 59 -12.95 13.22 1.66
C TYR A 59 -13.91 12.11 2.12
N THR A 60 -15.18 12.44 2.41
CA THR A 60 -16.11 11.52 3.08
C THR A 60 -16.47 10.31 2.24
N ALA A 61 -16.42 10.42 0.90
CA ALA A 61 -16.66 9.29 0.02
C ALA A 61 -15.77 8.08 0.32
N HIS A 62 -14.55 8.29 0.82
CA HIS A 62 -13.60 7.21 1.11
C HIS A 62 -13.96 6.38 2.36
N VAL A 63 -14.92 6.82 3.16
CA VAL A 63 -15.44 6.04 4.31
C VAL A 63 -16.88 5.57 4.11
N VAL A 64 -17.62 6.15 3.16
CA VAL A 64 -18.99 5.78 2.83
C VAL A 64 -19.06 4.44 2.10
N HIS A 65 -19.98 3.58 2.52
CA HIS A 65 -20.32 2.32 1.86
C HIS A 65 -21.84 2.13 1.86
N PHE A 66 -22.37 1.54 0.79
CA PHE A 66 -23.82 1.27 0.66
C PHE A 66 -24.18 -0.17 1.00
N GLU A 67 -23.28 -1.10 0.73
CA GLU A 67 -23.50 -2.54 0.86
C GLU A 67 -22.60 -3.16 1.94
N PRO A 68 -23.12 -4.13 2.72
CA PRO A 68 -22.34 -4.83 3.74
C PRO A 68 -21.14 -5.58 3.17
N GLY A 69 -21.30 -6.22 2.00
CA GLY A 69 -20.24 -6.97 1.32
C GLY A 69 -19.07 -6.05 0.94
N HIS A 70 -19.39 -4.92 0.30
CA HIS A 70 -18.40 -3.91 -0.04
C HIS A 70 -17.68 -3.34 1.20
N LEU A 71 -18.40 -3.04 2.29
CA LEU A 71 -17.79 -2.58 3.54
C LEU A 71 -16.86 -3.64 4.13
N ALA A 72 -17.32 -4.88 4.28
CA ALA A 72 -16.55 -5.96 4.87
C ALA A 72 -15.26 -6.22 4.08
N ALA A 73 -15.34 -6.25 2.75
CA ALA A 73 -14.17 -6.42 1.88
C ALA A 73 -13.15 -5.28 2.06
N ASN A 74 -13.61 -4.04 2.18
CA ASN A 74 -12.75 -2.88 2.41
C ASN A 74 -12.11 -2.87 3.80
N LEU A 75 -12.87 -3.23 4.85
CA LEU A 75 -12.34 -3.31 6.21
C LEU A 75 -11.32 -4.44 6.35
N LEU A 76 -11.60 -5.61 5.77
CA LEU A 76 -10.67 -6.73 5.74
C LEU A 76 -9.40 -6.35 4.97
N GLY A 77 -9.55 -5.74 3.79
CA GLY A 77 -8.44 -5.20 3.01
C GLY A 77 -7.60 -4.22 3.84
N TYR A 78 -8.24 -3.23 4.46
CA TYR A 78 -7.58 -2.25 5.31
C TYR A 78 -6.78 -2.89 6.44
N VAL A 79 -7.40 -3.79 7.21
CA VAL A 79 -6.74 -4.47 8.34
C VAL A 79 -5.55 -5.30 7.87
N LEU A 80 -5.68 -6.03 6.77
CA LEU A 80 -4.59 -6.86 6.24
C LEU A 80 -3.46 -6.00 5.68
N VAL A 81 -3.72 -5.15 4.69
CA VAL A 81 -2.64 -4.39 4.02
C VAL A 81 -2.00 -3.37 4.96
N THR A 82 -2.79 -2.62 5.73
CA THR A 82 -2.27 -1.62 6.67
C THR A 82 -1.61 -2.29 7.87
N GLY A 83 -2.19 -3.39 8.38
CA GLY A 83 -1.63 -4.15 9.50
C GLY A 83 -0.28 -4.77 9.16
N PHE A 84 -0.14 -5.42 8.01
CA PHE A 84 1.15 -5.93 7.55
C PHE A 84 2.14 -4.80 7.27
N ALA A 85 1.72 -3.70 6.63
CA ALA A 85 2.61 -2.56 6.39
C ALA A 85 3.13 -1.99 7.72
N TYR A 86 2.27 -1.85 8.73
CA TYR A 86 2.62 -1.36 10.06
C TYR A 86 3.61 -2.30 10.78
N VAL A 87 3.31 -3.60 10.83
CA VAL A 87 4.15 -4.60 11.51
C VAL A 87 5.51 -4.70 10.84
N LEU A 88 5.55 -4.83 9.51
CA LEU A 88 6.81 -4.96 8.78
C LEU A 88 7.65 -3.69 8.86
N ALA A 89 7.04 -2.51 8.78
CA ALA A 89 7.74 -1.25 9.02
C ALA A 89 8.31 -1.18 10.44
N GLY A 90 7.57 -1.62 11.46
CA GLY A 90 8.05 -1.68 12.83
C GLY A 90 9.22 -2.62 13.03
N LEU A 91 9.18 -3.81 12.44
CA LEU A 91 10.26 -4.80 12.50
C LEU A 91 11.50 -4.38 11.70
N ALA A 92 11.31 -3.58 10.65
CA ALA A 92 12.37 -3.04 9.80
C ALA A 92 12.95 -1.70 10.29
N ASP A 93 12.44 -1.14 11.40
CA ASP A 93 12.80 0.19 11.94
C ASP A 93 12.38 1.40 11.05
N TYR A 94 11.35 1.22 10.23
CA TYR A 94 10.72 2.24 9.37
C TYR A 94 9.41 2.79 9.97
N ARG A 95 9.34 2.86 11.31
CA ARG A 95 8.12 3.30 12.03
C ARG A 95 7.73 4.73 11.71
N ARG A 96 8.71 5.61 11.57
CA ARG A 96 8.48 7.04 11.31
C ARG A 96 7.99 7.23 9.88
N LEU A 97 8.56 6.53 8.90
CA LEU A 97 8.03 6.44 7.55
C LEU A 97 6.57 5.99 7.55
N PHE A 98 6.26 4.89 8.23
CA PHE A 98 4.88 4.41 8.33
C PHE A 98 3.96 5.48 8.93
N GLY A 99 4.33 6.08 10.05
CA GLY A 99 3.51 7.07 10.74
C GLY A 99 3.19 8.30 9.88
N ILE A 100 4.22 8.88 9.23
CA ILE A 100 4.06 10.04 8.34
C ILE A 100 3.20 9.67 7.12
N THR A 101 3.48 8.51 6.52
CA THR A 101 2.77 8.05 5.32
C THR A 101 1.32 7.73 5.64
N ALA A 102 1.04 7.02 6.73
CA ALA A 102 -0.31 6.72 7.19
C ALA A 102 -1.09 8.00 7.49
N ALA A 103 -0.51 8.97 8.22
CA ALA A 103 -1.17 10.25 8.46
C ALA A 103 -1.50 10.97 7.14
N THR A 104 -0.57 10.95 6.17
CA THR A 104 -0.78 11.54 4.84
C THR A 104 -1.91 10.83 4.10
N PHE A 105 -1.93 9.50 4.10
CA PHE A 105 -2.94 8.66 3.45
C PHE A 105 -4.34 8.82 4.05
N LEU A 106 -4.42 9.11 5.34
CA LEU A 106 -5.71 9.26 6.02
C LEU A 106 -6.24 10.69 5.96
N VAL A 107 -5.38 11.70 5.92
CA VAL A 107 -5.80 13.11 5.99
C VAL A 107 -5.80 13.79 4.63
N ALA A 108 -4.67 13.76 3.93
CA ALA A 108 -4.48 14.55 2.71
C ALA A 108 -4.79 13.79 1.43
N PHE A 109 -4.55 12.48 1.43
CA PHE A 109 -4.67 11.65 0.25
C PHE A 109 -6.11 11.45 -0.26
N PRO A 110 -7.16 11.34 0.58
CA PRO A 110 -8.53 11.18 0.10
C PRO A 110 -8.98 12.29 -0.86
N PRO A 111 -8.86 13.60 -0.53
CA PRO A 111 -9.26 14.66 -1.45
C PRO A 111 -8.35 14.74 -2.68
N VAL A 112 -7.06 14.42 -2.57
CA VAL A 112 -6.13 14.36 -3.71
C VAL A 112 -6.55 13.27 -4.70
N LEU A 113 -6.84 12.07 -4.21
CA LEU A 113 -7.34 10.98 -5.05
C LEU A 113 -8.65 11.36 -5.75
N SER A 114 -9.62 11.91 -5.01
CA SER A 114 -10.89 12.35 -5.57
C SER A 114 -10.70 13.41 -6.67
N GLY A 115 -9.82 14.40 -6.44
CA GLY A 115 -9.48 15.43 -7.41
C GLY A 115 -8.80 14.89 -8.67
N LEU A 116 -7.78 14.04 -8.53
CA LEU A 116 -7.10 13.40 -9.66
C LEU A 116 -8.03 12.49 -10.47
N ASN A 117 -9.06 11.96 -9.82
CA ASN A 117 -10.06 11.08 -10.43
C ASN A 117 -11.09 11.84 -11.28
N LEU A 118 -11.20 13.17 -11.11
CA LEU A 118 -11.96 14.06 -12.00
C LEU A 118 -11.31 14.22 -13.38
N ALA A 119 -10.02 13.88 -13.53
CA ALA A 119 -9.33 13.91 -14.83
C ALA A 119 -9.93 12.95 -15.86
N VAL A 120 -10.72 11.97 -15.41
CA VAL A 120 -11.46 11.04 -16.27
C VAL A 120 -12.96 11.30 -16.07
N PRO A 121 -13.59 12.09 -16.97
CA PRO A 121 -15.01 12.44 -16.88
C PRO A 121 -15.89 11.19 -16.93
N ARG A 122 -16.84 11.12 -16.01
CA ARG A 122 -17.80 10.01 -15.93
C ARG A 122 -19.08 10.45 -15.26
N ASN A 123 -20.19 9.82 -15.64
CA ASN A 123 -21.45 9.97 -14.91
C ASN A 123 -21.55 8.87 -13.85
N ALA A 124 -20.83 9.03 -12.74
CA ALA A 124 -20.80 8.07 -11.66
C ALA A 124 -20.78 8.77 -10.30
N VAL A 125 -20.85 7.98 -9.24
CA VAL A 125 -20.62 8.41 -7.86
C VAL A 125 -19.47 7.58 -7.29
N GLY A 126 -18.53 8.24 -6.63
CA GLY A 126 -17.40 7.60 -5.96
C GLY A 126 -17.70 7.36 -4.49
N TYR A 127 -17.40 6.16 -4.01
CA TYR A 127 -17.44 5.81 -2.59
C TYR A 127 -16.54 4.59 -2.33
N GLY A 128 -16.20 4.36 -1.07
CA GLY A 128 -15.43 3.21 -0.60
C GLY A 128 -13.97 3.52 -0.28
N LEU A 129 -13.41 2.71 0.61
CA LEU A 129 -12.06 2.88 1.17
C LEU A 129 -10.94 2.38 0.24
N SER A 130 -11.29 1.75 -0.87
CA SER A 130 -10.36 0.91 -1.62
C SER A 130 -9.20 1.70 -2.25
N GLY A 131 -9.39 2.97 -2.60
CA GLY A 131 -8.30 3.85 -3.03
C GLY A 131 -7.25 4.08 -1.94
N VAL A 132 -7.69 4.24 -0.69
CA VAL A 132 -6.81 4.37 0.49
C VAL A 132 -6.14 3.03 0.80
N ASN A 133 -6.88 1.92 0.72
CA ASN A 133 -6.29 0.58 0.86
C ASN A 133 -5.21 0.31 -0.18
N MET A 134 -5.41 0.75 -1.44
CA MET A 134 -4.38 0.66 -2.47
C MET A 134 -3.16 1.53 -2.16
N ALA A 135 -3.34 2.70 -1.53
CA ALA A 135 -2.23 3.49 -1.02
C ALA A 135 -1.38 2.71 -0.01
N PHE A 136 -2.04 2.08 0.97
CA PHE A 136 -1.37 1.21 1.94
C PHE A 136 -0.75 -0.02 1.29
N SER A 137 -1.36 -0.57 0.24
CA SER A 137 -0.77 -1.65 -0.55
C SER A 137 0.50 -1.22 -1.29
N GLY A 138 0.55 0.01 -1.80
CA GLY A 138 1.76 0.60 -2.37
C GLY A 138 2.87 0.76 -1.32
N LEU A 139 2.52 1.26 -0.13
CA LEU A 139 3.44 1.33 1.00
C LEU A 139 3.91 -0.06 1.45
N LEU A 140 3.03 -1.07 1.46
CA LEU A 140 3.36 -2.45 1.80
C LEU A 140 4.45 -2.99 0.88
N ALA A 141 4.38 -2.73 -0.44
CA ALA A 141 5.42 -3.14 -1.38
C ALA A 141 6.79 -2.55 -1.03
N LEU A 142 6.85 -1.29 -0.57
CA LEU A 142 8.07 -0.65 -0.12
C LEU A 142 8.61 -1.26 1.18
N VAL A 143 7.79 -1.34 2.21
CA VAL A 143 8.24 -1.80 3.54
C VAL A 143 8.53 -3.30 3.56
N LEU A 144 7.97 -4.08 2.64
CA LEU A 144 8.32 -5.48 2.43
C LEU A 144 9.79 -5.63 2.01
N VAL A 145 10.29 -4.75 1.14
CA VAL A 145 11.71 -4.74 0.75
C VAL A 145 12.59 -4.23 1.88
N ALA A 146 12.14 -3.22 2.62
CA ALA A 146 12.83 -2.74 3.81
C ALA A 146 12.97 -3.83 4.89
N TYR A 147 11.92 -4.63 5.08
CA TYR A 147 11.94 -5.81 5.92
C TYR A 147 12.88 -6.89 5.37
N GLY A 148 12.89 -7.14 4.06
CA GLY A 148 13.87 -8.02 3.42
C GLY A 148 15.32 -7.58 3.68
N ALA A 149 15.61 -6.29 3.54
CA ALA A 149 16.93 -5.70 3.83
C ALA A 149 17.37 -5.86 5.29
N ARG A 150 16.41 -5.96 6.21
CA ARG A 150 16.67 -6.23 7.62
C ARG A 150 17.16 -7.66 7.88
N LEU A 151 16.70 -8.62 7.07
CA LEU A 151 17.02 -10.06 7.16
C LEU A 151 18.23 -10.44 6.31
N ASP A 152 18.38 -9.80 5.15
CA ASP A 152 19.45 -10.06 4.19
C ASP A 152 20.09 -8.72 3.75
N ARG A 153 21.33 -8.49 4.19
CA ARG A 153 22.10 -7.26 3.90
C ARG A 153 22.42 -7.07 2.42
N ARG A 154 22.15 -8.08 1.59
CA ARG A 154 22.28 -8.01 0.14
C ARG A 154 21.10 -7.30 -0.52
N ILE A 155 19.98 -7.18 0.18
CA ILE A 155 18.79 -6.44 -0.25
C ILE A 155 18.91 -5.00 0.24
N ARG A 156 18.58 -4.04 -0.61
CA ARG A 156 18.53 -2.61 -0.26
C ARG A 156 17.15 -2.05 -0.59
N VAL A 157 16.72 -1.03 0.14
CA VAL A 157 15.41 -0.37 -0.13
C VAL A 157 15.34 0.22 -1.55
N ARG A 158 16.49 0.60 -2.13
CA ARG A 158 16.59 1.02 -3.55
C ARG A 158 16.13 -0.06 -4.55
N ASP A 159 16.06 -1.33 -4.13
CA ASP A 159 15.60 -2.45 -4.95
C ASP A 159 14.07 -2.58 -4.94
N ALA A 160 13.37 -1.80 -4.10
CA ALA A 160 11.91 -1.82 -3.97
C ALA A 160 11.13 -1.65 -5.29
N PRO A 161 11.61 -0.88 -6.29
CA PRO A 161 10.92 -0.81 -7.58
C PRO A 161 10.75 -2.18 -8.26
N ALA A 162 11.61 -3.17 -7.99
CA ALA A 162 11.42 -4.52 -8.53
C ALA A 162 10.10 -5.15 -8.05
N VAL A 163 9.80 -5.03 -6.75
CA VAL A 163 8.55 -5.54 -6.15
C VAL A 163 7.36 -4.72 -6.61
N PHE A 164 7.51 -3.40 -6.72
CA PHE A 164 6.49 -2.53 -7.29
C PHE A 164 6.10 -2.94 -8.71
N PHE A 165 7.06 -3.11 -9.62
CA PHE A 165 6.78 -3.53 -10.99
C PHE A 165 6.25 -4.97 -11.07
N ALA A 166 6.68 -5.88 -10.19
CA ALA A 166 6.08 -7.20 -10.10
C ALA A 166 4.59 -7.15 -9.72
N ALA A 167 4.20 -6.25 -8.81
CA ALA A 167 2.79 -6.01 -8.50
C ALA A 167 2.03 -5.38 -9.69
N ILE A 168 2.65 -4.45 -10.45
CA ILE A 168 2.04 -3.91 -11.68
C ILE A 168 1.81 -5.00 -12.72
N VAL A 169 2.70 -6.00 -12.85
CA VAL A 169 2.47 -7.16 -13.71
C VAL A 169 1.21 -7.91 -13.28
N ALA A 170 1.06 -8.21 -11.99
CA ALA A 170 -0.13 -8.85 -11.46
C ALA A 170 -1.41 -8.04 -11.75
N ILE A 171 -1.37 -6.72 -11.49
CA ILE A 171 -2.48 -5.80 -11.81
C ILE A 171 -2.80 -5.82 -13.30
N SER A 172 -1.80 -5.83 -14.17
CA SER A 172 -2.00 -5.83 -15.62
C SER A 172 -2.73 -7.09 -16.12
N VAL A 173 -2.49 -8.23 -15.49
CA VAL A 173 -3.14 -9.51 -15.83
C VAL A 173 -4.59 -9.54 -15.34
N VAL A 174 -4.87 -8.97 -14.17
CA VAL A 174 -6.20 -9.02 -13.53
C VAL A 174 -7.13 -7.92 -14.07
N ALA A 175 -6.61 -6.71 -14.26
CA ALA A 175 -7.43 -5.50 -14.39
C ALA A 175 -7.60 -4.99 -15.83
N LEU A 176 -6.68 -5.33 -16.74
CA LEU A 176 -6.60 -4.69 -18.06
C LEU A 176 -7.12 -5.59 -19.18
N PRO A 177 -7.76 -5.03 -20.23
CA PRO A 177 -8.05 -5.76 -21.45
C PRO A 177 -6.77 -6.33 -22.10
N SER A 178 -6.89 -7.47 -22.78
CA SER A 178 -5.76 -8.29 -23.26
C SER A 178 -4.73 -7.57 -24.14
N GLY A 179 -5.11 -6.50 -24.86
CA GLY A 179 -4.18 -5.65 -25.62
C GLY A 179 -3.31 -4.77 -24.72
N THR A 180 -3.96 -3.94 -23.89
CA THR A 180 -3.29 -3.00 -22.97
C THR A 180 -2.54 -3.73 -21.85
N ALA A 181 -3.09 -4.84 -21.36
CA ALA A 181 -2.46 -5.73 -20.39
C ALA A 181 -1.07 -6.18 -20.85
N ARG A 182 -0.93 -6.59 -22.11
CA ARG A 182 0.35 -7.06 -22.67
C ARG A 182 1.40 -5.96 -22.71
N GLY A 183 1.05 -4.75 -23.13
CA GLY A 183 1.99 -3.63 -23.19
C GLY A 183 2.52 -3.22 -21.82
N VAL A 184 1.62 -2.97 -20.87
CA VAL A 184 1.97 -2.59 -19.48
C VAL A 184 2.70 -3.72 -18.77
N GLY A 185 2.23 -4.96 -18.93
CA GLY A 185 2.84 -6.14 -18.33
C GLY A 185 4.27 -6.37 -18.83
N VAL A 186 4.50 -6.34 -20.14
CA VAL A 186 5.85 -6.52 -20.73
C VAL A 186 6.80 -5.42 -20.26
N ALA A 187 6.38 -4.16 -20.32
CA ALA A 187 7.22 -3.04 -19.84
C ALA A 187 7.58 -3.21 -18.35
N SER A 188 6.62 -3.63 -17.53
CA SER A 188 6.83 -3.86 -16.10
C SER A 188 7.74 -5.05 -15.82
N VAL A 189 7.63 -6.15 -16.59
CA VAL A 189 8.57 -7.28 -16.50
C VAL A 189 9.99 -6.84 -16.84
N VAL A 190 10.17 -6.06 -17.91
CA VAL A 190 11.49 -5.54 -18.30
C VAL A 190 12.07 -4.66 -17.20
N LEU A 191 11.28 -3.73 -16.65
CA LEU A 191 11.73 -2.86 -15.56
C LEU A 191 12.07 -3.66 -14.30
N ALA A 192 11.23 -4.61 -13.89
CA ALA A 192 11.52 -5.50 -12.76
C ALA A 192 12.83 -6.27 -12.98
N ALA A 193 13.05 -6.81 -14.18
CA ALA A 193 14.28 -7.52 -14.53
C ALA A 193 15.51 -6.60 -14.46
N VAL A 194 15.40 -5.36 -14.96
CA VAL A 194 16.47 -4.34 -14.87
C VAL A 194 16.85 -4.09 -13.41
N TYR A 195 15.87 -3.87 -12.52
CA TYR A 195 16.16 -3.67 -11.10
C TYR A 195 16.79 -4.90 -10.44
N VAL A 196 16.32 -6.11 -10.77
CA VAL A 196 16.92 -7.36 -10.27
C VAL A 196 18.37 -7.52 -10.76
N ILE A 197 18.64 -7.21 -12.03
CA ILE A 197 19.99 -7.29 -12.61
C ILE A 197 20.91 -6.23 -11.97
N ALA A 198 20.43 -4.99 -11.81
CA ALA A 198 21.17 -3.92 -11.15
C ALA A 198 21.52 -4.27 -9.70
N ALA A 199 20.55 -4.82 -8.95
CA ALA A 199 20.78 -5.33 -7.61
C ALA A 199 21.83 -6.45 -7.61
N ARG A 200 21.83 -7.33 -8.62
CA ARG A 200 22.81 -8.43 -8.77
C ARG A 200 24.23 -8.00 -9.08
N ARG A 201 24.40 -6.88 -9.78
CA ARG A 201 25.71 -6.33 -10.15
C ARG A 201 26.34 -5.44 -9.08
N SER A 202 25.55 -4.96 -8.12
CA SER A 202 26.05 -4.12 -7.04
C SER A 202 26.89 -4.93 -6.04
N PRO A 203 28.01 -4.40 -5.51
CA PRO A 203 28.73 -5.02 -4.40
C PRO A 203 27.78 -5.20 -3.21
N ARG A 204 27.64 -6.44 -2.73
CA ARG A 204 26.67 -6.80 -1.70
C ARG A 204 27.35 -7.05 -0.36
N GLY A 205 26.62 -6.79 0.71
CA GLY A 205 27.06 -7.06 2.07
C GLY A 205 27.07 -8.55 2.40
N ASP A 206 27.30 -8.83 3.69
CA ASP A 206 27.40 -10.18 4.24
C ASP A 206 26.19 -11.08 3.89
N PRO A 207 26.38 -12.42 3.87
CA PRO A 207 25.30 -13.39 3.70
C PRO A 207 24.16 -13.20 4.74
N PRO A 208 22.96 -13.75 4.45
CA PRO A 208 21.79 -13.58 5.30
C PRO A 208 22.06 -14.05 6.72
N VAL A 209 21.45 -13.36 7.69
CA VAL A 209 21.52 -13.76 9.10
C VAL A 209 20.77 -15.09 9.24
N ASN A 210 21.19 -15.98 10.15
CA ASN A 210 20.41 -17.17 10.47
C ASN A 210 19.01 -16.74 10.95
N VAL A 211 17.98 -17.00 10.13
CA VAL A 211 16.63 -16.48 10.35
C VAL A 211 15.86 -17.50 11.17
N GLN A 212 15.45 -17.14 12.38
CA GLN A 212 14.56 -17.96 13.20
C GLN A 212 13.18 -18.09 12.54
N ALA A 213 12.49 -19.20 12.82
CA ALA A 213 11.08 -19.38 12.47
C ALA A 213 10.22 -18.18 12.96
N GLY A 214 9.24 -17.74 12.17
CA GLY A 214 8.42 -16.54 12.42
C GLY A 214 8.85 -15.30 11.64
N TRP A 215 10.15 -15.04 11.45
CA TRP A 215 10.60 -13.89 10.66
C TRP A 215 10.34 -14.11 9.16
N LEU A 216 10.65 -15.28 8.62
CA LEU A 216 10.32 -15.59 7.22
C LEU A 216 8.80 -15.57 6.99
N ASP A 217 8.03 -16.11 7.93
CA ASP A 217 6.57 -16.20 7.83
C ASP A 217 5.92 -14.81 7.73
N ALA A 218 6.40 -13.83 8.50
CA ALA A 218 5.90 -12.46 8.43
C ALA A 218 6.13 -11.82 7.05
N GLY A 219 7.31 -12.04 6.45
CA GLY A 219 7.61 -11.58 5.10
C GLY A 219 6.75 -12.25 4.04
N VAL A 220 6.59 -13.58 4.13
CA VAL A 220 5.74 -14.34 3.21
C VAL A 220 4.27 -13.90 3.31
N LEU A 221 3.73 -13.77 4.51
CA LEU A 221 2.36 -13.32 4.72
C LEU A 221 2.15 -11.87 4.24
N GLY A 222 3.14 -10.99 4.40
CA GLY A 222 3.11 -9.65 3.82
C GLY A 222 3.11 -9.66 2.28
N ALA A 223 3.90 -10.53 1.65
CA ALA A 223 3.90 -10.70 0.19
C ALA A 223 2.56 -11.29 -0.32
N VAL A 224 1.99 -12.24 0.41
CA VAL A 224 0.66 -12.80 0.13
C VAL A 224 -0.42 -11.72 0.26
N ALA A 225 -0.37 -10.89 1.30
CA ALA A 225 -1.30 -9.78 1.47
C ALA A 225 -1.18 -8.77 0.32
N LEU A 226 0.05 -8.42 -0.09
CA LEU A 226 0.32 -7.53 -1.22
C LEU A 226 -0.29 -8.07 -2.52
N LEU A 227 0.06 -9.29 -2.91
CA LEU A 227 -0.35 -9.87 -4.19
C LEU A 227 -1.84 -10.27 -4.19
N GLY A 228 -2.32 -10.84 -3.09
CA GLY A 228 -3.71 -11.21 -2.92
C GLY A 228 -4.65 -10.00 -2.96
N TYR A 229 -4.25 -8.88 -2.35
CA TYR A 229 -5.06 -7.66 -2.41
C TYR A 229 -5.15 -7.07 -3.83
N GLN A 230 -4.14 -7.26 -4.69
CA GLN A 230 -4.25 -6.83 -6.10
C GLN A 230 -5.33 -7.62 -6.83
N TYR A 231 -5.44 -8.93 -6.57
CA TYR A 231 -6.48 -9.75 -7.19
C TYR A 231 -7.88 -9.31 -6.77
N VAL A 232 -8.08 -9.05 -5.47
CA VAL A 232 -9.37 -8.64 -4.92
C VAL A 232 -9.72 -7.20 -5.32
N GLY A 233 -8.78 -6.27 -5.17
CA GLY A 233 -9.05 -4.84 -5.39
C GLY A 233 -9.11 -4.41 -6.85
N PHE A 234 -8.77 -5.30 -7.79
CA PHE A 234 -8.90 -5.06 -9.23
C PHE A 234 -9.88 -6.00 -9.94
N SER A 235 -10.68 -6.79 -9.20
CA SER A 235 -11.77 -7.56 -9.81
C SER A 235 -12.74 -6.59 -10.50
N THR A 236 -13.11 -6.83 -11.76
CA THR A 236 -13.82 -5.85 -12.60
C THR A 236 -15.26 -5.56 -12.15
N VAL A 237 -15.82 -6.42 -11.30
CA VAL A 237 -17.17 -6.29 -10.71
C VAL A 237 -17.02 -6.47 -9.20
N THR A 238 -17.68 -5.64 -8.40
CA THR A 238 -17.79 -5.88 -6.95
C THR A 238 -18.70 -7.07 -6.69
N ALA A 239 -18.64 -7.68 -5.49
CA ALA A 239 -19.50 -8.80 -5.13
C ALA A 239 -21.01 -8.53 -5.35
N ASP A 240 -21.38 -7.25 -5.35
CA ASP A 240 -22.76 -6.75 -5.39
C ASP A 240 -23.11 -6.09 -6.75
N GLY A 241 -22.25 -6.17 -7.77
CA GLY A 241 -22.55 -5.72 -9.15
C GLY A 241 -22.12 -4.29 -9.50
N GLY A 242 -21.42 -3.61 -8.61
CA GLY A 242 -20.82 -2.28 -8.86
C GLY A 242 -19.56 -2.35 -9.74
N VAL A 243 -19.25 -1.24 -10.41
CA VAL A 243 -18.06 -1.13 -11.28
C VAL A 243 -16.87 -0.64 -10.48
N VAL A 244 -15.80 -1.43 -10.46
CA VAL A 244 -14.55 -1.06 -9.81
C VAL A 244 -13.85 0.05 -10.60
N ASN A 245 -13.52 1.14 -9.91
CA ASN A 245 -12.76 2.24 -10.51
C ASN A 245 -11.28 1.87 -10.62
N VAL A 246 -10.92 1.07 -11.62
CA VAL A 246 -9.55 0.57 -11.86
C VAL A 246 -8.52 1.71 -11.88
N TYR A 247 -8.87 2.86 -12.44
CA TYR A 247 -8.00 4.04 -12.48
C TYR A 247 -7.65 4.55 -11.08
N LEU A 248 -8.65 4.71 -10.20
CA LEU A 248 -8.43 5.16 -8.81
C LEU A 248 -7.60 4.17 -8.00
N HIS A 249 -7.82 2.85 -8.19
CA HIS A 249 -7.03 1.82 -7.52
C HIS A 249 -5.57 1.86 -7.95
N LEU A 250 -5.32 1.93 -9.27
CA LEU A 250 -3.97 2.05 -9.80
C LEU A 250 -3.29 3.32 -9.30
N LEU A 251 -4.01 4.45 -9.28
CA LEU A 251 -3.49 5.72 -8.79
C LEU A 251 -3.12 5.64 -7.30
N GLY A 252 -4.00 5.07 -6.48
CA GLY A 252 -3.76 4.81 -5.06
C GLY A 252 -2.50 3.97 -4.85
N PHE A 253 -2.37 2.85 -5.57
CA PHE A 253 -1.20 1.97 -5.50
C PHE A 253 0.09 2.68 -5.91
N CYS A 254 0.08 3.35 -7.06
CA CYS A 254 1.25 4.03 -7.61
C CYS A 254 1.73 5.17 -6.70
N LEU A 255 0.85 6.09 -6.30
CA LEU A 255 1.23 7.19 -5.42
C LEU A 255 1.60 6.68 -4.01
N GLY A 256 0.90 5.64 -3.55
CA GLY A 256 1.18 5.00 -2.27
C GLY A 256 2.57 4.37 -2.18
N PHE A 257 3.16 3.99 -3.32
CA PHE A 257 4.56 3.54 -3.41
C PHE A 257 5.53 4.70 -3.71
N ILE A 258 5.27 5.46 -4.78
CA ILE A 258 6.23 6.42 -5.35
C ILE A 258 6.57 7.53 -4.37
N VAL A 259 5.58 8.08 -3.66
CA VAL A 259 5.79 9.19 -2.73
C VAL A 259 6.69 8.79 -1.55
N PRO A 260 6.37 7.75 -0.76
CA PRO A 260 7.25 7.34 0.33
C PRO A 260 8.59 6.78 -0.16
N TYR A 261 8.64 6.09 -1.30
CA TYR A 261 9.91 5.62 -1.87
C TYR A 261 10.84 6.80 -2.20
N SER A 262 10.30 7.84 -2.86
CA SER A 262 11.06 9.04 -3.20
C SER A 262 11.56 9.77 -1.95
N ALA A 263 10.74 9.85 -0.90
CA ALA A 263 11.14 10.45 0.38
C ALA A 263 12.29 9.68 1.06
N VAL A 264 12.28 8.34 0.98
CA VAL A 264 13.38 7.51 1.52
C VAL A 264 14.65 7.69 0.70
N VAL A 265 14.57 7.62 -0.63
CA VAL A 265 15.73 7.77 -1.52
C VAL A 265 16.34 9.17 -1.44
N ALA A 266 15.51 10.20 -1.26
CA ALA A 266 15.97 11.58 -1.05
C ALA A 266 16.50 11.83 0.38
N GLY A 267 16.47 10.84 1.28
CA GLY A 267 16.95 10.98 2.66
C GLY A 267 16.07 11.85 3.55
N VAL A 268 14.84 12.17 3.14
CA VAL A 268 13.89 13.01 3.89
C VAL A 268 13.34 12.26 5.12
N VAL A 269 13.22 10.94 5.02
CA VAL A 269 12.68 10.07 6.07
C VAL A 269 13.53 8.82 6.22
N ASP A 270 13.81 8.48 7.49
CA ASP A 270 14.46 7.25 7.94
C ASP A 270 15.82 6.92 7.29
N GLY A 271 16.51 7.97 6.79
CA GLY A 271 17.96 8.01 6.60
C GLY A 271 18.55 6.78 5.93
N ALA A 272 18.16 6.48 4.69
CA ALA A 272 19.02 5.69 3.83
C ALA A 272 20.23 6.57 3.44
N ALA A 273 21.19 6.71 4.34
CA ALA A 273 22.50 7.30 4.03
C ALA A 273 23.30 6.31 3.17
N ASP A 274 22.80 6.00 1.97
CA ASP A 274 23.63 5.56 0.87
C ASP A 274 23.86 6.80 0.01
N ARG A 275 25.01 7.45 0.22
CA ARG A 275 25.46 8.58 -0.59
C ARG A 275 25.33 8.21 -2.07
N GLY A 276 24.67 9.07 -2.82
CA GLY A 276 24.14 8.78 -4.14
C GLY A 276 25.20 8.58 -5.23
N PHE A 277 24.70 8.18 -6.40
CA PHE A 277 25.43 8.01 -7.68
C PHE A 277 26.09 9.30 -8.21
N LEU A 278 25.95 10.44 -7.51
CA LEU A 278 26.51 11.75 -7.87
C LEU A 278 27.63 12.21 -6.92
N SER A 279 28.14 11.31 -6.08
CA SER A 279 29.28 11.59 -5.20
C SER A 279 30.56 10.82 -5.56
N ASP A 280 30.65 10.36 -6.81
CA ASP A 280 31.94 10.03 -7.45
C ASP A 280 32.24 11.08 -8.54
#